data_AF-A0A9Q9APM1-F1
#
_entry.id   AF-A0A9Q9APM1-F1
#
_cell.length_a   1.000
_cell.length_b   1.000
_cell.length_c   1.000
_cell.angle_alpha   90.00
_cell.angle_beta   90.00
_cell.angle_gamma   90.00
#
_symmetry.space_group_name_H-M   'P 1'
#
loop_
_entity.id
_entity.type
_entity.pdbx_description
1 polymer ?
#
loop_
_entity_poly.entity_id
_entity_poly.type
_entity_poly.pdbx_seq_one_letter_code
_entity_poly.pdbx_strand_id
1 'polypeptide(L)'
;MRLATLVVFVLGSGLYAPAFYFSPDHPNWYAPAFVLAAAVPAIVVTLATGPMIHGIRVTLPDRVRRGGKDGLRRWSSINTPGETQLDLQYMRWSPWPKTRTVTLNELKRLKPSLSTGIANLEWTPTRFETGQLEKNRKEHPWYASLATRSLGNFYVKRDQKKDRAAVPGVWDGIWRQIPWKGEEGSVSKKSDVKRDPTPLRPVVPPQAPIGRP
;
A
#
# COMPACT_ATOMS: atom_id res chain seq x y z
N MET A 1 -3.78 -13.21 7.44
CA MET A 1 -3.10 -12.78 8.68
C MET A 1 -4.00 -11.95 9.59
N ARG A 2 -4.54 -10.79 9.15
CA ARG A 2 -5.45 -9.98 9.99
C ARG A 2 -6.70 -10.71 10.50
N LEU A 3 -7.32 -11.54 9.65
CA LEU A 3 -8.49 -12.33 10.04
C LEU A 3 -8.13 -13.35 11.14
N ALA A 4 -6.99 -14.03 11.03
CA ALA A 4 -6.53 -14.98 12.03
C ALA A 4 -6.26 -14.31 13.39
N THR A 5 -5.61 -13.14 13.40
CA THR A 5 -5.39 -12.40 14.65
C THR A 5 -6.68 -11.83 15.24
N LEU A 6 -7.65 -11.45 14.41
CA LEU A 6 -8.98 -11.06 14.87
C LEU A 6 -9.73 -12.25 15.48
N VAL A 7 -9.64 -13.43 14.87
CA VAL A 7 -10.23 -14.66 15.41
C VAL A 7 -9.60 -15.02 16.76
N VAL A 8 -8.27 -14.95 16.88
CA VAL A 8 -7.57 -15.16 18.16
C VAL A 8 -8.03 -14.14 19.21
N PHE A 9 -8.17 -12.87 18.83
CA PHE A 9 -8.66 -11.83 19.72
C PHE A 9 -10.11 -12.10 20.17
N VAL A 10 -11.01 -12.43 19.24
CA VAL A 10 -12.43 -12.72 19.53
C VAL A 10 -12.59 -13.99 20.37
N LEU A 11 -11.86 -15.06 20.07
CA LEU A 11 -11.88 -16.29 20.87
C LEU A 11 -11.27 -16.07 22.27
N GLY A 12 -10.15 -15.35 22.35
CA GLY A 12 -9.49 -15.05 23.62
C GLY A 12 -10.33 -14.14 24.52
N SER A 13 -10.92 -13.09 23.96
CA SER A 13 -11.74 -12.14 24.72
C SER A 13 -13.17 -12.62 24.96
N GLY A 14 -13.75 -13.40 24.04
CA GLY A 14 -15.15 -13.80 24.08
C GLY A 14 -15.41 -15.18 24.69
N LEU A 15 -14.47 -16.12 24.62
CA LEU A 15 -14.60 -17.43 25.26
C LEU A 15 -13.72 -17.57 26.50
N TYR A 16 -12.43 -17.25 26.40
CA TYR A 16 -11.51 -17.50 27.51
C TYR A 16 -11.69 -16.51 28.67
N ALA A 17 -11.79 -15.20 28.39
CA ALA A 17 -11.92 -14.22 29.47
C ALA A 17 -13.18 -14.41 30.35
N PRO A 18 -14.38 -14.70 29.81
CA PRO A 18 -15.54 -15.00 30.65
C PRO A 18 -15.40 -16.32 31.41
N ALA A 19 -14.80 -17.35 30.79
CA ALA A 19 -14.60 -18.65 31.45
C ALA A 19 -13.72 -18.54 32.70
N PHE A 20 -12.68 -17.69 32.66
CA PHE A 20 -11.83 -17.39 33.82
C PHE A 20 -12.50 -16.46 34.83
N TYR A 21 -13.41 -15.58 34.40
CA TYR A 21 -14.16 -14.70 35.31
C TYR A 21 -15.21 -15.47 36.13
N PHE A 22 -15.82 -16.51 35.55
CA PHE A 22 -16.80 -17.35 36.25
C PHE A 22 -16.19 -18.56 36.97
N SER A 23 -14.86 -18.75 36.89
CA SER A 23 -14.17 -19.82 37.61
C SER A 23 -13.91 -19.40 39.07
N PRO A 24 -14.27 -20.22 40.07
CA PRO A 24 -14.00 -19.92 41.48
C PRO A 24 -12.51 -20.02 41.86
N ASP A 25 -11.70 -20.67 41.02
CA ASP A 25 -10.30 -20.99 41.32
C ASP A 25 -9.33 -19.88 40.93
N HIS A 26 -9.83 -18.79 40.33
CA HIS A 26 -9.00 -17.76 39.72
C HIS A 26 -9.40 -16.34 40.15
N PRO A 27 -8.42 -15.49 40.51
CA PRO A 27 -8.62 -14.06 40.72
C PRO A 27 -9.24 -13.34 39.52
N ASN A 28 -10.25 -12.49 39.77
CA ASN A 28 -10.98 -11.76 38.73
C ASN A 28 -10.11 -10.82 37.86
N TRP A 29 -8.89 -10.48 38.28
CA TRP A 29 -7.95 -9.65 37.49
C TRP A 29 -7.35 -10.39 36.29
N TYR A 30 -7.42 -11.72 36.26
CA TYR A 30 -6.97 -12.50 35.11
C TYR A 30 -7.79 -12.22 33.85
N ALA A 31 -9.10 -11.99 34.00
CA ALA A 31 -9.98 -11.70 32.87
C ALA A 31 -9.52 -10.47 32.04
N PRO A 32 -9.31 -9.27 32.60
CA PRO A 32 -8.78 -8.15 31.83
C PRO A 32 -7.35 -8.38 31.33
N ALA A 33 -6.51 -9.12 32.07
CA ALA A 33 -5.16 -9.47 31.62
C ALA A 33 -5.16 -10.33 30.35
N PHE A 34 -6.04 -11.33 30.28
CA PHE A 34 -6.21 -12.17 29.09
C PHE A 34 -6.75 -11.40 27.90
N VAL A 35 -7.70 -10.48 28.10
CA VAL A 35 -8.20 -9.61 27.03
C VAL A 35 -7.08 -8.75 26.46
N LEU A 36 -6.25 -8.14 27.31
CA LEU A 36 -5.10 -7.34 26.88
C LEU A 36 -4.07 -8.20 26.15
N ALA A 37 -3.72 -9.37 26.69
CA ALA A 37 -2.78 -10.29 26.07
C ALA A 37 -3.24 -10.77 24.69
N ALA A 38 -4.54 -11.07 24.54
CA ALA A 38 -5.14 -11.45 23.27
C ALA A 38 -5.20 -10.29 22.25
N ALA A 39 -5.23 -9.03 22.71
CA ALA A 39 -5.21 -7.85 21.85
C ALA A 39 -3.83 -7.58 21.22
N VAL A 40 -2.75 -7.94 21.92
CA VAL A 40 -1.37 -7.64 21.48
C VAL A 40 -1.08 -8.13 20.07
N PRO A 41 -1.33 -9.40 19.68
CA PRO A 41 -1.08 -9.86 18.32
C PRO A 41 -1.87 -9.09 17.25
N ALA A 42 -3.12 -8.75 17.54
CA ALA A 42 -3.96 -7.98 16.62
C ALA A 42 -3.43 -6.55 16.42
N ILE A 43 -3.03 -5.89 17.50
CA ILE A 43 -2.43 -4.54 17.46
C ILE A 43 -1.09 -4.58 16.71
N VAL A 44 -0.21 -5.55 17.01
CA VAL A 44 1.08 -5.68 16.34
C VAL A 44 0.90 -5.89 14.84
N VAL A 45 0.02 -6.81 14.42
CA VAL A 45 -0.21 -7.08 12.99
C VAL A 45 -0.78 -5.84 12.30
N THR A 46 -1.64 -5.08 12.94
CA THR A 46 -2.24 -3.89 12.32
C THR A 46 -1.31 -2.68 12.26
N LEU A 47 -0.35 -2.57 13.19
CA LEU A 47 0.72 -1.58 13.12
C LEU A 47 1.84 -2.01 12.15
N ALA A 48 2.11 -3.31 12.02
CA ALA A 48 3.12 -3.85 11.12
C ALA A 48 2.64 -3.93 9.66
N THR A 49 1.34 -4.13 9.45
CA THR A 49 0.75 -4.16 8.11
C THR A 49 0.00 -2.85 7.86
N GLY A 50 0.51 -2.01 6.95
CA GLY A 50 -0.25 -0.85 6.48
C GLY A 50 -1.54 -1.26 5.74
N PRO A 51 -2.55 -0.38 5.60
CA PRO A 51 -3.71 -0.65 4.75
C PRO A 51 -3.31 -1.15 3.37
N MET A 52 -3.92 -2.26 2.94
CA MET A 52 -3.69 -2.81 1.61
C MET A 52 -4.53 -2.04 0.60
N ILE A 53 -3.88 -1.56 -0.44
CA ILE A 53 -4.55 -0.94 -1.59
C ILE A 53 -5.11 -2.07 -2.47
N HIS A 54 -6.42 -2.03 -2.71
CA HIS A 54 -7.11 -2.99 -3.56
C HIS A 54 -7.41 -2.45 -4.96
N GLY A 55 -7.39 -1.13 -5.13
CA GLY A 55 -7.59 -0.47 -6.42
C GLY A 55 -6.84 0.85 -6.49
N ILE A 56 -6.28 1.14 -7.67
CA ILE A 56 -5.64 2.42 -7.97
C ILE A 56 -6.32 2.96 -9.22
N ARG A 57 -6.88 4.16 -9.13
CA ARG A 57 -7.40 4.88 -10.30
C ARG A 57 -6.49 6.06 -10.58
N VAL A 58 -6.27 6.31 -11.86
CA VAL A 58 -5.38 7.36 -12.33
C VAL A 58 -6.21 8.34 -13.14
N THR A 59 -6.13 9.62 -12.81
CA THR A 59 -6.75 10.67 -13.62
C THR A 59 -5.88 10.92 -14.85
N LEU A 60 -6.40 10.58 -16.04
CA LEU A 60 -5.66 10.63 -17.29
C LEU A 60 -5.87 11.95 -18.04
N PRO A 61 -4.82 12.56 -18.59
CA PRO A 61 -4.95 13.69 -19.52
C PRO A 61 -5.69 13.29 -20.81
N ASP A 62 -6.46 14.22 -21.39
CA ASP A 62 -7.27 13.97 -22.59
C ASP A 62 -6.49 13.44 -23.80
N ARG A 63 -5.22 13.83 -23.93
CA ARG A 63 -4.35 13.35 -25.01
C ARG A 63 -4.06 11.85 -24.87
N VAL A 64 -3.85 11.37 -23.64
CA VAL A 64 -3.57 9.96 -23.35
C VAL A 64 -4.84 9.12 -23.50
N ARG A 65 -5.98 9.66 -23.05
CA ARG A 65 -7.30 9.03 -23.19
C ARG A 65 -7.65 8.75 -24.66
N ARG A 66 -7.34 9.68 -25.56
CA ARG A 66 -7.54 9.50 -27.02
C ARG A 66 -6.58 8.49 -27.65
N GLY A 67 -5.36 8.36 -27.12
CA GLY A 67 -4.34 7.43 -27.63
C GLY A 67 -4.56 5.95 -27.29
N GLY A 68 -5.65 5.61 -26.60
CA GLY A 68 -6.02 4.23 -26.27
C GLY A 68 -4.98 3.51 -25.40
N LYS A 69 -4.89 2.18 -25.56
CA LYS A 69 -4.06 1.32 -24.70
C LYS A 69 -2.55 1.55 -24.89
N ASP A 70 -2.11 1.74 -26.12
CA ASP A 70 -0.68 1.92 -26.41
C ASP A 70 -0.18 3.31 -26.03
N GLY A 71 -1.01 4.34 -26.19
CA GLY A 71 -0.74 5.68 -25.66
C GLY A 71 -0.58 5.65 -24.14
N LEU A 72 -1.44 4.91 -23.45
CA LEU A 72 -1.38 4.76 -21.99
C LEU A 72 -0.09 4.05 -21.53
N ARG A 73 0.32 2.97 -22.23
CA ARG A 73 1.59 2.28 -21.94
C ARG A 73 2.78 3.21 -22.08
N ARG A 74 2.87 3.94 -23.20
CA ARG A 74 3.96 4.90 -23.45
C ARG A 74 4.00 6.00 -22.39
N TRP A 75 2.85 6.61 -22.11
CA TRP A 75 2.72 7.66 -21.10
C TRP A 75 3.16 7.17 -19.72
N SER A 76 2.72 5.98 -19.32
CA SER A 76 3.08 5.38 -18.03
C SER A 76 4.56 5.03 -17.89
N SER A 77 5.27 4.82 -19.00
CA SER A 77 6.68 4.41 -18.97
C SER A 77 7.68 5.58 -19.00
N ILE A 78 7.28 6.73 -19.56
CA ILE A 78 8.22 7.81 -19.92
C ILE A 78 7.81 9.16 -19.35
N ASN A 79 6.51 9.45 -19.23
CA ASN A 79 6.03 10.83 -19.16
C ASN A 79 4.83 10.98 -18.22
N THR A 80 4.90 10.43 -17.01
CA THR A 80 3.84 10.62 -16.00
C THR A 80 4.14 11.90 -15.22
N PRO A 81 3.36 12.99 -15.38
CA PRO A 81 3.60 14.21 -14.63
C PRO A 81 3.45 13.95 -13.13
N GLY A 82 4.28 14.59 -12.32
CA GLY A 82 4.21 14.52 -10.87
C GLY A 82 2.89 15.02 -10.27
N GLU A 83 2.20 15.91 -10.97
CA GLU A 83 0.88 16.45 -10.60
C GLU A 83 -0.28 15.49 -10.91
N THR A 84 -0.01 14.32 -11.50
CA THR A 84 -1.04 13.33 -11.81
C THR A 84 -1.72 12.87 -10.54
N GLN A 85 -3.05 12.99 -10.50
CA GLN A 85 -3.87 12.55 -9.38
C GLN A 85 -4.10 11.03 -9.43
N LEU A 86 -3.93 10.41 -8.29
CA LEU A 86 -4.09 9.00 -8.03
C LEU A 86 -5.11 8.80 -6.91
N ASP A 87 -6.15 8.05 -7.18
CA ASP A 87 -7.11 7.63 -6.17
C ASP A 87 -6.72 6.25 -5.65
N LEU A 88 -6.22 6.21 -4.43
CA LEU A 88 -5.88 5.00 -3.71
C LEU A 88 -7.10 4.48 -2.98
N GLN A 89 -7.61 3.32 -3.40
CA GLN A 89 -8.69 2.63 -2.72
C GLN A 89 -8.14 1.56 -1.79
N TYR A 90 -8.45 1.70 -0.50
CA TYR A 90 -7.93 0.82 0.54
C TYR A 90 -8.99 0.53 1.61
N MET A 91 -8.76 -0.57 2.32
CA MET A 91 -9.57 -0.98 3.47
C MET A 91 -8.70 -1.07 4.73
N ARG A 92 -9.22 -0.58 5.84
CA ARG A 92 -8.53 -0.58 7.15
C ARG A 92 -9.19 -1.59 8.08
N TRP A 93 -9.77 -1.10 9.17
CA TRP A 93 -10.51 -1.84 10.18
C TRP A 93 -11.98 -1.98 9.80
N SER A 94 -12.52 -0.92 9.22
CA SER A 94 -13.88 -0.89 8.72
C SER A 94 -13.98 -1.66 7.39
N PRO A 95 -15.10 -2.37 7.15
CA PRO A 95 -15.36 -3.07 5.90
C PRO A 95 -15.68 -2.12 4.73
N TRP A 96 -15.82 -0.81 4.97
CA TRP A 96 -16.13 0.15 3.93
C TRP A 96 -14.86 0.56 3.18
N PRO A 97 -14.87 0.51 1.84
CA PRO A 97 -13.74 0.98 1.04
C PRO A 97 -13.57 2.48 1.24
N LYS A 98 -12.34 2.91 1.54
CA LYS A 98 -11.98 4.31 1.61
C LYS A 98 -11.13 4.67 0.40
N THR A 99 -11.39 5.85 -0.16
CA THR A 99 -10.60 6.41 -1.25
C THR A 99 -9.80 7.58 -0.72
N ARG A 100 -8.54 7.68 -1.12
CA ARG A 100 -7.70 8.86 -0.89
C ARG A 100 -7.08 9.31 -2.20
N THR A 101 -7.38 10.55 -2.57
CA THR A 101 -6.76 11.22 -3.71
C THR A 101 -5.42 11.79 -3.28
N VAL A 102 -4.36 11.44 -4.01
CA VAL A 102 -2.98 11.90 -3.79
C VAL A 102 -2.37 12.28 -5.13
N THR A 103 -1.35 13.14 -5.13
CA THR A 103 -0.57 13.38 -6.35
C THR A 103 0.64 12.44 -6.42
N LEU A 104 1.15 12.18 -7.62
CA LEU A 104 2.32 11.31 -7.79
C LEU A 104 3.58 11.85 -7.08
N ASN A 105 3.76 13.17 -7.04
CA ASN A 105 4.86 13.83 -6.33
C ASN A 105 4.79 13.66 -4.81
N GLU A 106 3.59 13.47 -4.26
CA GLU A 106 3.40 13.21 -2.83
C GLU A 106 3.65 11.75 -2.46
N LEU A 107 3.93 10.88 -3.43
CA LEU A 107 4.20 9.47 -3.19
C LEU A 107 5.70 9.20 -3.12
N LYS A 108 6.09 8.40 -2.13
CA LYS A 108 7.46 7.89 -1.97
C LYS A 108 7.44 6.38 -1.78
N ARG A 109 8.43 5.70 -2.37
CA ARG A 109 8.65 4.28 -2.16
C ARG A 109 9.33 4.05 -0.82
N LEU A 110 8.79 3.10 -0.06
CA LEU A 110 9.35 2.64 1.19
C LEU A 110 10.07 1.32 1.00
N LYS A 111 11.24 1.18 1.62
CA LYS A 111 11.85 -0.12 1.84
C LYS A 111 11.17 -0.79 3.05
N PRO A 112 10.86 -2.10 2.97
CA PRO A 112 10.33 -2.83 4.12
C PRO A 112 11.38 -2.81 5.24
N SER A 113 10.98 -2.38 6.42
CA SER A 113 11.85 -2.31 7.60
C SER A 113 11.05 -2.60 8.86
N LEU A 114 11.71 -2.79 10.00
CA LEU A 114 11.02 -3.00 11.28
C LEU A 114 10.12 -1.81 11.66
N SER A 115 10.48 -0.59 11.25
CA SER A 115 9.72 0.63 11.58
C SER A 115 8.56 0.89 10.60
N THR A 116 8.76 0.64 9.30
CA THR A 116 7.73 0.80 8.25
C THR A 116 6.86 -0.44 8.05
N GLY A 117 7.26 -1.57 8.63
CA GLY A 117 6.61 -2.85 8.44
C GLY A 117 6.67 -3.31 6.99
N ILE A 118 5.56 -3.87 6.49
CA ILE A 118 5.44 -4.39 5.12
C ILE A 118 4.96 -3.30 4.14
N ALA A 119 4.85 -2.04 4.57
CA ALA A 119 4.40 -0.98 3.68
C ALA A 119 5.46 -0.64 2.61
N ASN A 120 4.99 -0.44 1.37
CA ASN A 120 5.85 -0.18 0.22
C ASN A 120 5.70 1.24 -0.34
N LEU A 121 4.66 1.95 0.09
CA LEU A 121 4.31 3.27 -0.40
C LEU A 121 4.00 4.18 0.78
N GLU A 122 4.56 5.39 0.79
CA GLU A 122 4.25 6.44 1.75
C GLU A 122 3.68 7.64 1.02
N TRP A 123 2.63 8.21 1.60
CA TRP A 123 2.13 9.52 1.24
C TRP A 123 2.83 10.57 2.10
N THR A 124 3.61 11.43 1.46
CA THR A 124 4.22 12.61 2.03
C THR A 124 3.47 13.85 1.53
N PRO A 125 2.76 14.57 2.41
CA PRO A 125 2.00 15.75 2.03
C PRO A 125 2.92 16.89 1.58
N THR A 126 2.41 17.72 0.67
CA THR A 126 3.12 18.86 0.07
C THR A 126 3.65 19.83 1.13
N ARG A 127 4.74 20.55 0.80
CA ARG A 127 5.54 21.45 1.66
C ARG A 127 4.74 22.39 2.58
N PHE A 128 3.57 22.86 2.14
CA PHE A 128 2.68 23.72 2.92
C PHE A 128 2.01 22.98 4.10
N GLU A 129 1.54 21.76 3.87
CA GLU A 129 1.01 20.87 4.91
C GLU A 129 2.13 20.30 5.78
N THR A 130 3.33 20.10 5.20
CA THR A 130 4.52 19.65 5.93
C THR A 130 4.84 20.56 7.13
N GLY A 131 4.71 21.88 6.98
CA GLY A 131 4.98 22.82 8.07
C GLY A 131 4.04 22.66 9.28
N GLN A 132 2.77 22.32 9.05
CA GLN A 132 1.82 22.03 10.14
C GLN A 132 2.05 20.65 10.75
N LEU A 133 2.37 19.65 9.92
CA LEU A 133 2.70 18.31 10.39
C LEU A 133 4.00 18.27 11.17
N GLU A 134 4.99 19.06 10.80
CA GLU A 134 6.24 19.20 11.56
C GLU A 134 6.02 19.86 12.91
N LYS A 135 5.13 20.86 12.99
CA LYS A 135 4.70 21.44 14.28
C LYS A 135 4.02 20.39 15.16
N ASN A 136 3.02 19.68 14.63
CA ASN A 136 2.35 18.58 15.34
C ASN A 136 3.32 17.45 15.73
N ARG A 137 4.35 17.17 14.92
CA ARG A 137 5.37 16.15 15.22
C ARG A 137 6.32 16.59 16.32
N LYS A 138 6.60 17.89 16.45
CA LYS A 138 7.38 18.45 17.55
C LYS A 138 6.58 18.45 18.85
N GLU A 139 5.28 18.76 18.78
CA GLU A 139 4.39 18.79 19.95
C GLU A 139 4.09 17.39 20.49
N HIS A 140 3.84 16.40 19.61
CA HIS A 140 3.52 15.04 20.00
C HIS A 140 4.31 13.99 19.18
N PRO A 141 5.60 13.77 19.48
CA PRO A 141 6.47 12.94 18.65
C PRO A 141 6.03 11.48 18.55
N TRP A 142 5.55 10.91 19.67
CA TRP A 142 5.09 9.51 19.70
C TRP A 142 3.77 9.34 18.91
N TYR A 143 2.81 10.24 19.10
CA TYR A 143 1.52 10.18 18.42
C TYR A 143 1.66 10.48 16.93
N ALA A 144 2.47 11.47 16.55
CA ALA A 144 2.74 11.78 15.15
C ALA A 144 3.47 10.64 14.43
N SER A 145 4.37 9.93 15.12
CA SER A 145 5.02 8.71 14.58
C SER A 145 4.00 7.59 14.33
N LEU A 146 3.07 7.38 15.26
CA LEU A 146 1.98 6.42 15.08
C LEU A 146 1.00 6.84 13.98
N ALA A 147 0.63 8.11 13.93
CA ALA A 147 -0.30 8.67 12.95
C ALA A 147 0.27 8.60 11.54
N THR A 148 1.53 9.00 11.33
CA THR A 148 2.21 8.89 10.03
C THR A 148 2.31 7.43 9.58
N ARG A 149 2.71 6.53 10.48
CA ARG A 149 2.76 5.09 10.19
C ARG A 149 1.40 4.51 9.83
N SER A 150 0.35 4.97 10.50
CA SER A 150 -0.99 4.42 10.36
C SER A 150 -1.77 5.04 9.19
N LEU A 151 -1.57 6.33 8.89
CA LEU A 151 -2.35 7.11 7.92
C LEU A 151 -1.63 7.37 6.60
N GLY A 152 -0.28 7.35 6.60
CA GLY A 152 0.54 7.67 5.44
C GLY A 152 1.12 6.45 4.73
N ASN A 153 1.24 5.30 5.41
CA ASN A 153 1.86 4.12 4.83
C ASN A 153 0.81 3.18 4.22
N PHE A 154 1.06 2.76 2.98
CA PHE A 154 0.22 1.86 2.24
C PHE A 154 1.00 0.66 1.71
N TYR A 155 0.30 -0.47 1.61
CA TYR A 155 0.83 -1.67 0.98
C TYR A 155 0.20 -1.88 -0.39
N VAL A 156 1.04 -1.98 -1.42
CA VAL A 156 0.65 -2.31 -2.79
C VAL A 156 1.23 -3.67 -3.15
N LYS A 157 0.37 -4.63 -3.48
CA LYS A 157 0.79 -5.94 -3.96
C LYS A 157 1.01 -5.90 -5.47
N ARG A 158 2.28 -5.91 -5.90
CA ARG A 158 2.69 -5.85 -7.32
C ARG A 158 2.74 -7.22 -7.99
N ASP A 159 3.15 -8.26 -7.26
CA ASP A 159 3.34 -9.61 -7.82
C ASP A 159 2.03 -10.42 -7.86
N GLN A 160 1.03 -9.91 -8.55
CA GLN A 160 -0.23 -10.65 -8.76
C GLN A 160 -0.14 -11.49 -10.03
N LYS A 161 -0.49 -12.79 -9.94
CA LYS A 161 -0.54 -13.71 -11.09
C LYS A 161 -1.45 -13.21 -12.22
N LYS A 162 -2.49 -12.43 -11.90
CA LYS A 162 -3.43 -11.83 -12.83
C LYS A 162 -3.48 -10.33 -12.59
N ASP A 163 -2.93 -9.55 -13.50
CA ASP A 163 -3.08 -8.10 -13.48
C ASP A 163 -4.54 -7.75 -13.75
N ARG A 164 -5.16 -7.02 -12.82
CA ARG A 164 -6.57 -6.58 -12.90
C ARG A 164 -6.69 -5.17 -13.47
N ALA A 165 -5.58 -4.53 -13.85
CA ALA A 165 -5.59 -3.23 -14.48
C ALA A 165 -6.27 -3.29 -15.86
N ALA A 166 -6.92 -2.19 -16.24
CA ALA A 166 -7.52 -2.04 -17.57
C ALA A 166 -6.49 -2.21 -18.71
N VAL A 167 -5.23 -1.86 -18.42
CA VAL A 167 -4.09 -2.08 -19.31
C VAL A 167 -2.93 -2.65 -18.49
N PRO A 168 -2.51 -3.89 -18.77
CA PRO A 168 -1.44 -4.53 -18.01
C PRO A 168 -0.12 -3.76 -18.08
N GLY A 169 0.57 -3.65 -16.94
CA GLY A 169 1.90 -3.04 -16.81
C GLY A 169 1.95 -1.52 -16.72
N VAL A 170 0.81 -0.81 -16.82
CA VAL A 170 0.75 0.66 -16.65
C VAL A 170 1.20 1.08 -15.25
N TRP A 171 0.74 0.36 -14.23
CA TRP A 171 1.15 0.65 -12.86
C TRP A 171 2.64 0.43 -12.64
N ASP A 172 3.26 -0.57 -13.28
CA ASP A 172 4.70 -0.78 -13.16
C ASP A 172 5.53 0.35 -13.76
N GLY A 173 5.05 0.95 -14.85
CA GLY A 173 5.65 2.16 -15.43
C GLY A 173 5.59 3.34 -14.46
N ILE A 174 4.42 3.61 -13.89
CA ILE A 174 4.22 4.71 -12.93
C ILE A 174 5.05 4.47 -11.66
N TRP A 175 5.02 3.24 -11.14
CA TRP A 175 5.74 2.86 -9.92
C TRP A 175 7.24 3.11 -10.00
N ARG A 176 7.85 2.91 -11.17
CA ARG A 176 9.29 3.13 -11.37
C ARG A 176 9.68 4.60 -11.26
N GLN A 177 8.76 5.52 -11.54
CA GLN A 177 8.98 6.96 -11.48
C GLN A 177 8.86 7.53 -10.07
N ILE A 178 8.24 6.80 -9.13
CA ILE A 178 8.09 7.24 -7.73
C ILE A 178 9.47 7.22 -7.05
N PRO A 179 9.95 8.30 -6.42
CA PRO A 179 11.26 8.32 -5.77
C PRO A 179 11.29 7.43 -4.52
N TRP A 180 12.46 6.95 -4.10
CA TRP A 180 12.59 6.30 -2.79
C TRP A 180 12.66 7.34 -1.67
N LYS A 181 12.10 7.00 -0.51
CA LYS A 181 12.27 7.81 0.70
C LYS A 181 13.77 7.90 1.05
N GLY A 182 14.30 9.12 1.09
CA GLY A 182 15.71 9.41 1.42
C GLY A 182 16.59 9.79 0.22
N GLU A 183 16.08 9.77 -1.01
CA GLU A 183 16.84 10.14 -2.23
C GLU A 183 16.72 11.62 -2.63
N GLU A 184 16.12 12.48 -1.79
CA GLU A 184 15.81 13.90 -2.12
C GLU A 184 17.02 14.83 -2.24
N GLY A 185 18.24 14.30 -2.35
CA GLY A 185 19.47 15.06 -2.62
C GLY A 185 19.96 15.05 -4.06
N SER A 186 19.35 14.31 -4.99
CA SER A 186 19.98 14.06 -6.31
C SER A 186 19.03 14.03 -7.50
N VAL A 187 18.01 14.89 -7.55
CA VAL A 187 17.21 15.07 -8.78
C VAL A 187 17.81 16.19 -9.64
N SER A 188 19.06 15.97 -10.08
CA SER A 188 19.58 16.48 -11.36
C SER A 188 20.76 15.62 -11.78
N LYS A 189 20.47 14.37 -12.15
CA LYS A 189 21.27 13.62 -13.11
C LYS A 189 20.34 12.60 -13.72
N LYS A 190 20.10 12.73 -15.03
CA LYS A 190 19.58 11.65 -15.87
C LYS A 190 20.38 10.40 -15.54
N SER A 191 19.80 9.49 -14.76
CA SER A 191 20.40 8.18 -14.56
C SER A 191 20.19 7.41 -15.86
N ASP A 192 21.29 7.24 -16.56
CA ASP A 192 21.49 6.29 -17.63
C ASP A 192 21.29 4.89 -17.03
N VAL A 193 20.03 4.47 -16.89
CA VAL A 193 19.71 3.12 -16.44
C VAL A 193 19.98 2.19 -17.62
N LYS A 194 21.12 1.49 -17.53
CA LYS A 194 21.44 0.33 -18.37
C LYS A 194 20.20 -0.58 -18.42
N ARG A 195 19.56 -0.60 -19.58
CA ARG A 195 18.39 -1.45 -19.85
C ARG A 195 18.89 -2.88 -19.90
N ASP A 196 18.64 -3.65 -18.85
CA ASP A 196 18.65 -5.10 -19.01
C ASP A 196 17.50 -5.45 -19.96
N PRO A 197 17.77 -6.09 -21.11
CA PRO A 197 16.73 -6.52 -22.00
C PRO A 197 15.90 -7.55 -21.23
N THR A 198 14.67 -7.16 -20.90
CA THR A 198 13.68 -8.13 -20.44
C THR A 198 13.58 -9.18 -21.56
N PRO A 199 13.77 -10.49 -21.29
CA PRO A 199 13.63 -11.48 -22.34
C PRO A 199 12.22 -11.33 -22.93
N LEU A 200 12.17 -10.91 -24.19
CA LEU A 200 10.92 -10.83 -24.94
C LEU A 200 10.33 -12.24 -24.89
N ARG A 201 9.10 -12.36 -24.37
CA ARG A 201 8.37 -13.62 -24.48
C ARG A 201 8.35 -13.99 -25.96
N PRO A 202 8.67 -15.24 -26.34
CA PRO A 202 8.63 -15.63 -27.73
C PRO A 202 7.23 -15.34 -28.29
N VAL A 203 7.22 -14.74 -29.49
CA VAL A 203 6.00 -14.51 -30.27
C VAL A 203 5.35 -15.87 -30.46
N VAL A 204 4.14 -16.04 -29.95
CA VAL A 204 3.34 -17.25 -30.18
C VAL A 204 3.13 -17.34 -31.70
N PRO A 205 3.62 -18.39 -32.39
CA PRO A 205 3.40 -18.53 -33.82
C PRO A 205 1.90 -18.61 -34.10
N PRO A 206 1.43 -18.05 -35.23
CA PRO A 206 0.03 -18.14 -35.62
C PRO A 206 -0.39 -19.61 -35.68
N GLN A 207 -1.49 -19.95 -35.02
CA GLN A 207 -2.05 -21.30 -35.05
C GLN A 207 -2.36 -21.66 -36.50
N ALA A 208 -1.81 -22.79 -36.96
CA ALA A 208 -2.09 -23.31 -38.29
C ALA A 208 -3.60 -23.53 -38.46
N PRO A 209 -4.16 -23.26 -39.66
CA PRO A 209 -5.57 -23.46 -39.91
C PRO A 209 -5.93 -24.93 -39.73
N ILE A 210 -6.92 -25.19 -38.88
CA ILE A 210 -7.50 -26.50 -38.65
C ILE A 210 -8.18 -26.92 -39.96
N GLY A 211 -7.56 -27.84 -40.70
CA GLY A 211 -8.20 -28.51 -41.82
C GLY A 211 -9.42 -29.28 -41.32
N ARG A 212 -10.58 -29.01 -41.90
CA ARG A 212 -11.78 -29.83 -41.69
C ARG A 212 -11.67 -31.13 -42.51
N PRO A 213 -12.16 -32.25 -41.98
CA PRO A 213 -12.24 -33.52 -42.71
C PRO A 213 -13.21 -33.44 -43.89
#